data_AF-A0AAD7EKJ7-F1
#
_entry.id   AF-A0AAD7EKJ7-F1
#
_cell.length_a   1.000
_cell.length_b   1.000
_cell.length_c   1.000
_cell.angle_alpha   90.00
_cell.angle_beta   90.00
_cell.angle_gamma   90.00
#
_symmetry.space_group_name_H-M   'P 1'
#
loop_
_entity.id
_entity.type
_entity.pdbx_description
1 polymer ?
#
loop_
_entity_poly.entity_id
_entity_poly.type
_entity_poly.pdbx_seq_one_letter_code
_entity_poly.pdbx_strand_id
1 'polypeptide(L)'
;MMLSTLILQSLHVALLGLTFATPVHGSMDYVPNDIHCPKNSHAGFVHNTYTYIAPLHDFTNLVGSFFNISWYDGIVVTNTTGADNVPGASRSGPFNGVTYNETLTMFTERSDAVTFSFIGKGFSYTRSPKGPTVTLDGYTESMRFESICGGKATYIDVLTRVCSDNQIEAYDLWYTLHMTTFQGMAVNLGAPVLAGDCP
;
A
#
# COMPACT_ATOMS: atom_id res chain seq x y z
N MET A 1 35.18 42.00 -68.70
CA MET A 1 36.31 41.25 -68.09
C MET A 1 36.12 41.35 -66.58
N MET A 2 35.76 40.24 -65.93
CA MET A 2 36.62 39.51 -64.97
C MET A 2 36.86 40.31 -63.68
N LEU A 3 36.75 39.81 -62.45
CA LEU A 3 36.43 38.51 -61.84
C LEU A 3 36.42 38.83 -60.32
N SER A 4 35.58 38.16 -59.52
CA SER A 4 35.84 37.70 -58.13
C SER A 4 36.27 38.73 -57.05
N THR A 5 35.90 38.67 -55.77
CA THR A 5 36.01 37.50 -54.89
C THR A 5 35.46 37.84 -53.50
N LEU A 6 34.71 36.88 -52.95
CA LEU A 6 34.54 36.43 -51.56
C LEU A 6 33.94 37.28 -50.43
N ILE A 7 32.85 36.68 -49.94
CA ILE A 7 32.14 36.79 -48.67
C ILE A 7 32.97 36.18 -47.53
N LEU A 8 32.94 36.80 -46.35
CA LEU A 8 33.12 36.11 -45.06
C LEU A 8 32.24 36.79 -43.99
N GLN A 9 30.98 36.37 -43.89
CA GLN A 9 30.15 36.64 -42.71
C GLN A 9 30.10 35.37 -41.87
N SER A 10 30.69 35.46 -40.68
CA SER A 10 30.74 34.44 -39.65
C SER A 10 29.33 34.14 -39.12
N LEU A 11 28.79 33.01 -39.53
CA LEU A 11 27.55 32.42 -39.05
C LEU A 11 27.77 31.86 -37.63
N HIS A 12 27.23 32.52 -36.61
CA HIS A 12 27.12 31.95 -35.27
C HIS A 12 25.94 30.99 -35.24
N VAL A 13 26.22 29.69 -35.34
CA VAL A 13 25.24 28.63 -35.09
C VAL A 13 25.02 28.56 -33.59
N ALA A 14 23.96 29.19 -33.09
CA ALA A 14 23.45 28.97 -31.76
C ALA A 14 22.78 27.59 -31.74
N LEU A 15 23.53 26.58 -31.30
CA LEU A 15 23.05 25.23 -31.06
C LEU A 15 22.11 25.27 -29.84
N LEU A 16 20.81 25.43 -30.07
CA LEU A 16 19.78 25.18 -29.06
C LEU A 16 19.81 23.69 -28.71
N GLY A 17 20.52 23.35 -27.64
CA GLY A 17 20.43 22.05 -26.99
C GLY A 17 19.04 21.89 -26.40
N LEU A 18 18.13 21.29 -27.16
CA LEU A 18 16.92 20.67 -26.64
C LEU A 18 17.34 19.50 -25.75
N THR A 19 17.56 19.78 -24.47
CA THR A 19 17.57 18.75 -23.44
C THR A 19 16.13 18.25 -23.31
N PHE A 20 15.83 17.15 -23.99
CA PHE A 20 14.66 16.35 -23.65
C PHE A 20 14.86 15.90 -22.20
N ALA A 21 14.15 16.53 -21.27
CA ALA A 21 13.94 15.97 -19.96
C ALA A 21 13.15 14.68 -20.18
N THR A 22 13.84 13.55 -20.23
CA THR A 22 13.18 12.26 -20.10
C THR A 22 12.47 12.30 -18.76
N PRO A 23 11.15 12.07 -18.69
CA PRO A 23 10.53 11.81 -17.41
C PRO A 23 11.27 10.59 -16.86
N VAL A 24 11.99 10.80 -15.76
CA VAL A 24 12.43 9.71 -14.90
C VAL A 24 11.11 9.10 -14.42
N HIS A 25 10.63 8.10 -15.15
CA HIS A 25 9.79 7.07 -14.56
C HIS A 25 10.67 6.52 -13.44
N GLY A 26 10.48 7.05 -12.23
CA GLY A 26 10.97 6.38 -11.05
C GLY A 26 10.41 4.98 -11.17
N SER A 27 11.28 4.00 -11.42
CA SER A 27 10.96 2.65 -11.03
C SER A 27 10.49 2.78 -9.60
N MET A 28 9.25 2.40 -9.31
CA MET A 28 8.89 2.05 -7.94
C MET A 28 9.95 1.03 -7.55
N ASP A 29 10.93 1.45 -6.77
CA ASP A 29 11.97 0.57 -6.29
C ASP A 29 11.23 -0.52 -5.53
N TYR A 30 11.11 -1.67 -6.19
CA TYR A 30 10.52 -2.86 -5.63
C TYR A 30 11.41 -3.24 -4.46
N VAL A 31 11.00 -2.89 -3.25
CA VAL A 31 11.63 -3.42 -2.03
C VAL A 31 11.29 -4.90 -2.02
N PRO A 32 12.28 -5.81 -2.19
CA PRO A 32 12.00 -7.24 -2.23
C PRO A 32 11.52 -7.66 -0.85
N ASN A 33 10.21 -7.79 -0.68
CA ASN A 33 9.57 -8.16 0.59
C ASN A 33 9.51 -9.68 0.78
N ASP A 34 10.50 -10.43 0.29
CA ASP A 34 10.58 -11.87 0.61
C ASP A 34 10.92 -12.01 2.10
N ILE A 35 9.90 -12.33 2.88
CA ILE A 35 10.02 -12.44 4.32
C ILE A 35 10.89 -13.64 4.68
N HIS A 36 11.96 -13.41 5.44
CA HIS A 36 12.84 -14.46 5.91
C HIS A 36 12.31 -15.00 7.24
N CYS A 37 11.75 -16.21 7.21
CA CYS A 37 11.15 -16.82 8.40
C CYS A 37 12.17 -17.50 9.31
N PRO A 38 12.03 -17.40 10.64
CA PRO A 38 12.74 -18.22 11.59
C PRO A 38 12.60 -19.73 11.32
N LYS A 39 13.52 -20.53 11.87
CA LYS A 39 13.65 -21.99 11.61
C LYS A 39 12.37 -22.82 11.84
N ASN A 40 11.41 -22.31 12.62
CA ASN A 40 10.19 -23.02 13.01
C ASN A 40 8.91 -22.43 12.41
N SER A 41 9.03 -21.45 11.50
CA SER A 41 7.91 -20.90 10.76
C SER A 41 8.12 -20.99 9.27
N HIS A 42 7.01 -20.91 8.55
CA HIS A 42 6.98 -20.96 7.10
C HIS A 42 6.51 -19.62 6.56
N ALA A 43 6.99 -19.26 5.37
CA ALA A 43 6.50 -18.09 4.66
C ALA A 43 5.18 -18.43 3.98
N GLY A 44 4.22 -17.52 4.10
CA GLY A 44 2.97 -17.55 3.34
C GLY A 44 2.55 -16.15 2.93
N PHE A 45 1.51 -16.08 2.12
CA PHE A 45 0.94 -14.82 1.68
C PHE A 45 -0.57 -14.91 1.54
N VAL A 46 -1.23 -13.76 1.69
CA VAL A 46 -2.64 -13.56 1.41
C VAL A 46 -2.76 -12.37 0.49
N HIS A 47 -3.46 -12.57 -0.63
CA HIS A 47 -3.72 -11.53 -1.62
C HIS A 47 -5.23 -11.36 -1.73
N ASN A 48 -5.70 -10.14 -1.49
CA ASN A 48 -7.11 -9.77 -1.60
C ASN A 48 -7.25 -8.55 -2.52
N THR A 49 -8.29 -8.58 -3.33
CA THR A 49 -8.64 -7.46 -4.20
C THR A 49 -10.11 -7.10 -4.04
N TYR A 50 -10.41 -5.80 -4.04
CA TYR A 50 -11.76 -5.29 -3.90
C TYR A 50 -12.03 -4.19 -4.92
N THR A 51 -13.27 -4.07 -5.37
CA THR A 51 -13.70 -3.06 -6.33
C THR A 51 -15.03 -2.47 -5.90
N TYR A 52 -15.06 -1.14 -5.73
CA TYR A 52 -16.24 -0.43 -5.23
C TYR A 52 -16.60 0.77 -6.11
N ILE A 53 -17.91 1.01 -6.25
CA ILE A 53 -18.47 2.16 -6.96
C ILE A 53 -18.47 3.36 -6.00
N ALA A 54 -17.29 3.94 -5.82
CA ALA A 54 -17.10 5.27 -5.25
C ALA A 54 -15.73 5.84 -5.68
N PRO A 55 -15.59 7.16 -5.83
CA PRO A 55 -14.32 7.82 -6.13
C PRO A 55 -13.21 7.53 -5.10
N LEU A 56 -11.95 7.57 -5.55
CA LEU A 56 -10.78 7.32 -4.70
C LEU A 56 -10.74 8.20 -3.45
N HIS A 57 -11.11 9.49 -3.59
CA HIS A 57 -11.02 10.44 -2.48
C HIS A 57 -11.91 10.06 -1.28
N ASP A 58 -13.01 9.34 -1.51
CA ASP A 58 -13.88 8.87 -0.42
C ASP A 58 -13.14 7.83 0.46
N PHE A 59 -12.34 6.96 -0.17
CA PHE A 59 -11.50 6.00 0.52
C PHE A 59 -10.27 6.66 1.16
N THR A 60 -9.56 7.53 0.44
CA THR A 60 -8.32 8.15 0.94
C THR A 60 -8.57 9.12 2.10
N ASN A 61 -9.76 9.72 2.18
CA ASN A 61 -10.17 10.51 3.36
C ASN A 61 -10.27 9.66 4.64
N LEU A 62 -10.56 8.35 4.52
CA LEU A 62 -10.58 7.43 5.65
C LEU A 62 -9.19 6.86 5.96
N VAL A 63 -8.42 6.48 4.92
CA VAL A 63 -7.17 5.74 5.08
C VAL A 63 -5.91 6.60 5.12
N GLY A 64 -6.04 7.90 4.86
CA GLY A 64 -4.93 8.84 4.64
C GLY A 64 -4.03 9.13 5.84
N SER A 65 -4.13 8.37 6.94
CA SER A 65 -3.27 8.51 8.12
C SER A 65 -2.83 7.12 8.59
N PHE A 66 -1.52 6.91 8.62
CA PHE A 66 -0.94 5.72 9.22
C PHE A 66 -1.19 5.69 10.74
N PHE A 67 -1.22 6.84 11.42
CA PHE A 67 -1.52 6.93 12.85
C PHE A 67 -3.00 6.83 13.21
N ASN A 68 -3.92 6.99 12.25
CA ASN A 68 -5.36 6.88 12.47
C ASN A 68 -5.97 5.78 11.60
N ILE A 69 -6.08 4.58 12.18
CA ILE A 69 -6.63 3.39 11.51
C ILE A 69 -7.87 2.83 12.18
N SER A 70 -8.74 3.69 12.69
CA SER A 70 -10.04 3.25 13.21
C SER A 70 -10.90 2.51 12.18
N TRP A 71 -10.57 2.65 10.89
CA TRP A 71 -11.21 1.95 9.78
C TRP A 71 -10.76 0.49 9.62
N TYR A 72 -9.62 0.09 10.20
CA TYR A 72 -9.01 -1.22 10.03
C TYR A 72 -9.38 -2.14 11.20
N ASP A 73 -10.43 -2.95 11.02
CA ASP A 73 -10.99 -3.95 11.96
C ASP A 73 -11.01 -3.55 13.45
N GLY A 74 -11.39 -2.31 13.76
CA GLY A 74 -11.51 -1.84 15.15
C GLY A 74 -10.17 -1.74 15.89
N ILE A 75 -9.05 -1.69 15.17
CA ILE A 75 -7.73 -1.44 15.75
C ILE A 75 -7.71 -0.07 16.45
N VAL A 76 -7.17 -0.06 17.67
CA VAL A 76 -6.96 1.16 18.46
C VAL A 76 -5.47 1.47 18.51
N VAL A 77 -5.10 2.64 17.99
CA VAL A 77 -3.74 3.17 18.12
C VAL A 77 -3.60 3.88 19.47
N THR A 78 -2.67 3.42 20.31
CA THR A 78 -2.42 4.03 21.63
C THR A 78 -1.05 4.68 21.74
N ASN A 79 -0.09 4.26 20.90
CA ASN A 79 1.25 4.85 20.86
C ASN A 79 1.71 5.02 19.42
N THR A 80 2.35 6.17 19.16
CA THR A 80 2.96 6.50 17.87
C THR A 80 4.38 7.04 18.08
N THR A 81 5.24 6.90 17.07
CA THR A 81 6.59 7.49 17.05
C THR A 81 6.94 7.91 15.63
N GLY A 82 7.63 9.03 15.48
CA GLY A 82 7.94 9.63 14.18
C GLY A 82 6.85 10.57 13.68
N ALA A 83 6.90 10.91 12.39
CA ALA A 83 5.91 11.75 11.72
C ALA A 83 4.91 10.87 10.95
N ASP A 84 3.62 11.21 11.01
CA ASP A 84 2.60 10.44 10.30
C ASP A 84 2.87 10.40 8.79
N ASN A 85 2.53 9.28 8.15
CA ASN A 85 2.76 9.02 6.72
C ASN A 85 4.23 9.17 6.23
N VAL A 86 5.21 9.14 7.14
CA VAL A 86 6.64 9.15 6.78
C VAL A 86 7.25 7.77 7.03
N PRO A 87 7.94 7.15 6.05
CA PRO A 87 8.65 5.89 6.29
C PRO A 87 9.56 5.94 7.53
N GLY A 88 9.49 4.91 8.36
CA GLY A 88 10.10 4.85 9.68
C GLY A 88 9.17 5.25 10.83
N ALA A 89 8.01 5.85 10.54
CA ALA A 89 6.97 6.05 11.54
C ALA A 89 6.46 4.72 12.08
N SER A 90 6.14 4.68 13.37
CA SER A 90 5.62 3.48 14.01
C SER A 90 4.35 3.74 14.79
N ARG A 91 3.51 2.71 14.87
CA ARG A 91 2.27 2.69 15.63
C ARG A 91 2.12 1.38 16.38
N SER A 92 1.41 1.42 17.50
CA SER A 92 1.09 0.22 18.28
C SER A 92 -0.15 0.44 19.12
N GLY A 93 -0.73 -0.68 19.54
CA GLY A 93 -1.89 -0.69 20.42
C GLY A 93 -2.42 -2.09 20.67
N PRO A 94 -3.50 -2.22 21.45
CA PRO A 94 -4.15 -3.50 21.68
C PRO A 94 -4.95 -3.95 20.45
N PHE A 95 -4.85 -5.24 20.12
CA PHE A 95 -5.70 -5.90 19.13
C PHE A 95 -5.95 -7.34 19.60
N ASN A 96 -7.21 -7.73 19.78
CA ASN A 96 -7.61 -9.10 20.16
C ASN A 96 -6.77 -9.75 21.28
N GLY A 97 -6.50 -8.99 22.35
CA GLY A 97 -5.77 -9.47 23.53
C GLY A 97 -4.24 -9.49 23.39
N VAL A 98 -3.70 -9.09 22.25
CA VAL A 98 -2.26 -8.86 22.03
C VAL A 98 -1.96 -7.38 21.79
N THR A 99 -0.68 -7.03 21.80
CA THR A 99 -0.22 -5.70 21.36
C THR A 99 0.42 -5.83 19.98
N TYR A 100 -0.15 -5.18 18.97
CA TYR A 100 0.48 -5.10 17.66
C TYR A 100 1.50 -3.96 17.66
N ASN A 101 2.53 -4.08 16.81
CA ASN A 101 3.55 -3.05 16.65
C ASN A 101 3.99 -3.02 15.18
N GLU A 102 3.76 -1.89 14.54
CA GLU A 102 3.94 -1.73 13.10
C GLU A 102 4.84 -0.55 12.80
N THR A 103 5.66 -0.68 11.75
CA THR A 103 6.51 0.38 11.22
C THR A 103 6.21 0.58 9.74
N LEU A 104 5.88 1.80 9.37
CA LEU A 104 5.63 2.22 7.99
C LEU A 104 6.93 2.13 7.20
N THR A 105 6.92 1.40 6.09
CA THR A 105 8.08 1.26 5.19
C THR A 105 7.91 2.05 3.91
N MET A 106 6.66 2.30 3.49
CA MET A 106 6.34 3.08 2.32
C MET A 106 5.03 3.83 2.52
N PHE A 107 5.00 5.08 2.05
CA PHE A 107 3.77 5.83 1.82
C PHE A 107 3.95 6.64 0.56
N THR A 108 3.03 6.53 -0.39
CA THR A 108 3.07 7.24 -1.66
C THR A 108 1.66 7.65 -2.01
N GLU A 109 1.48 8.95 -2.22
CA GLU A 109 0.20 9.55 -2.62
C GLU A 109 0.37 10.21 -3.98
N ARG A 110 -0.54 9.86 -4.89
CA ARG A 110 -0.67 10.42 -6.24
C ARG A 110 -2.15 10.75 -6.47
N SER A 111 -2.42 11.54 -7.50
CA SER A 111 -3.80 11.92 -7.84
C SER A 111 -4.72 10.74 -8.19
N ASP A 112 -4.13 9.61 -8.60
CA ASP A 112 -4.83 8.41 -9.06
C ASP A 112 -4.64 7.20 -8.13
N ALA A 113 -3.78 7.29 -7.11
CA ALA A 113 -3.52 6.17 -6.21
C ALA A 113 -2.90 6.60 -4.87
N VAL A 114 -3.21 5.86 -3.81
CA VAL A 114 -2.51 5.89 -2.54
C VAL A 114 -1.99 4.50 -2.22
N THR A 115 -0.71 4.40 -1.92
CA THR A 115 -0.06 3.14 -1.51
C THR A 115 0.61 3.34 -0.17
N PHE A 116 0.43 2.40 0.74
CA PHE A 116 1.25 2.32 1.93
C PHE A 116 1.58 0.88 2.29
N SER A 117 2.76 0.69 2.86
CA SER A 117 3.25 -0.60 3.29
C SER A 117 3.88 -0.50 4.66
N PHE A 118 3.76 -1.54 5.47
CA PHE A 118 4.35 -1.61 6.79
C PHE A 118 4.80 -3.01 7.13
N ILE A 119 5.69 -3.08 8.11
CA ILE A 119 6.11 -4.31 8.76
C ILE A 119 5.51 -4.38 10.15
N GLY A 120 5.01 -5.55 10.53
CA GLY A 120 4.48 -5.82 11.85
C GLY A 120 5.31 -6.85 12.60
N LYS A 121 5.48 -6.62 13.91
CA LYS A 121 6.11 -7.62 14.79
C LYS A 121 5.20 -8.82 14.98
N GLY A 122 5.82 -9.98 15.19
CA GLY A 122 5.13 -11.21 15.51
C GLY A 122 4.28 -11.12 16.78
N PHE A 123 3.20 -11.90 16.79
CA PHE A 123 2.30 -12.08 17.92
C PHE A 123 1.64 -13.46 17.85
N SER A 124 1.16 -13.96 18.98
CA SER A 124 0.37 -15.19 19.02
C SER A 124 -1.09 -14.87 19.24
N TYR A 125 -1.96 -15.43 18.41
CA TYR A 125 -3.41 -15.22 18.52
C TYR A 125 -4.11 -16.57 18.68
N THR A 126 -5.07 -16.62 19.60
CA THR A 126 -5.96 -17.77 19.77
C THR A 126 -7.33 -17.41 19.22
N ARG A 127 -7.81 -18.16 18.22
CA ARG A 127 -9.14 -17.93 17.66
C ARG A 127 -10.21 -18.15 18.72
N SER A 128 -11.00 -17.11 19.01
CA SER A 128 -12.11 -17.21 19.95
C SER A 128 -13.23 -18.13 19.41
N PRO A 129 -13.93 -18.93 20.24
CA PRO A 129 -13.75 -19.06 21.70
C PRO A 129 -12.77 -20.15 22.15
N LYS A 130 -12.40 -21.11 21.29
CA LYS A 130 -11.47 -22.23 21.61
C LYS A 130 -10.78 -22.82 20.35
N GLY A 131 -10.32 -21.99 19.44
CA GLY A 131 -9.56 -22.43 18.27
C GLY A 131 -8.08 -22.66 18.56
N PRO A 132 -7.32 -23.15 17.57
CA PRO A 132 -5.87 -23.28 17.71
C PRO A 132 -5.23 -21.91 17.97
N THR A 133 -4.11 -21.93 18.71
CA THR A 133 -3.24 -20.76 18.80
C THR A 133 -2.29 -20.79 17.61
N VAL A 134 -2.18 -19.65 16.93
CA VAL A 134 -1.29 -19.44 15.80
C VAL A 134 -0.22 -18.46 16.23
N THR A 135 1.04 -18.78 15.95
CA THR A 135 2.15 -17.87 16.18
C THR A 135 2.56 -17.25 14.87
N LEU A 136 2.43 -15.93 14.79
CA LEU A 136 3.03 -15.14 13.72
C LEU A 136 4.38 -14.64 14.21
N ASP A 137 5.47 -14.92 13.48
CA ASP A 137 6.80 -14.41 13.83
C ASP A 137 7.04 -12.99 13.30
N GLY A 138 6.19 -12.55 12.38
CA GLY A 138 6.23 -11.23 11.76
C GLY A 138 5.48 -11.23 10.44
N TYR A 139 5.16 -10.04 9.96
CA TYR A 139 4.47 -9.87 8.68
C TYR A 139 4.86 -8.57 8.00
N THR A 140 4.64 -8.51 6.69
CA THR A 140 4.66 -7.28 5.89
C THR A 140 3.30 -7.15 5.22
N GLU A 141 2.75 -5.95 5.17
CA GLU A 141 1.53 -5.68 4.45
C GLU A 141 1.73 -4.50 3.50
N SER A 142 1.14 -4.60 2.31
CA SER A 142 1.06 -3.52 1.34
C SER A 142 -0.38 -3.36 0.90
N MET A 143 -0.87 -2.13 0.97
CA MET A 143 -2.19 -1.75 0.49
C MET A 143 -2.06 -0.67 -0.57
N ARG A 144 -2.83 -0.81 -1.64
CA ARG A 144 -2.93 0.17 -2.71
C ARG A 144 -4.39 0.44 -3.03
N PHE A 145 -4.77 1.70 -2.99
CA PHE A 145 -6.06 2.22 -3.42
C PHE A 145 -5.84 2.95 -4.73
N GLU A 146 -6.58 2.60 -5.78
CA GLU A 146 -6.37 3.09 -7.13
C GLU A 146 -7.71 3.54 -7.74
N SER A 147 -7.69 4.70 -8.39
CA SER A 147 -8.84 5.20 -9.13
C SER A 147 -9.01 4.42 -10.43
N ILE A 148 -10.21 3.88 -10.64
CA ILE A 148 -10.59 3.16 -11.87
C ILE A 148 -11.86 3.77 -12.47
N CYS A 149 -12.25 3.31 -13.67
CA CYS A 149 -13.46 3.75 -14.35
C CYS A 149 -13.57 5.27 -14.52
N GLY A 150 -12.45 5.93 -14.86
CA GLY A 150 -12.40 7.38 -15.08
C GLY A 150 -12.71 8.21 -13.82
N GLY A 151 -12.38 7.71 -12.63
CA GLY A 151 -12.61 8.42 -11.37
C GLY A 151 -13.88 8.03 -10.62
N LYS A 152 -14.73 7.16 -11.19
CA LYS A 152 -16.03 6.80 -10.61
C LYS A 152 -15.98 5.60 -9.66
N ALA A 153 -14.89 4.84 -9.68
CA ALA A 153 -14.74 3.64 -8.86
C ALA A 153 -13.33 3.53 -8.29
N THR A 154 -13.18 2.70 -7.27
CA THR A 154 -11.91 2.44 -6.58
C THR A 154 -11.60 0.96 -6.60
N TYR A 155 -10.37 0.63 -6.99
CA TYR A 155 -9.76 -0.68 -6.86
C TYR A 155 -8.85 -0.68 -5.62
N ILE A 156 -8.95 -1.73 -4.80
CA ILE A 156 -8.13 -1.93 -3.62
C ILE A 156 -7.38 -3.23 -3.79
N ASP A 157 -6.07 -3.17 -3.62
CA ASP A 157 -5.15 -4.30 -3.68
C ASP A 157 -4.43 -4.43 -2.34
N VAL A 158 -4.52 -5.61 -1.72
CA VAL A 158 -3.91 -5.87 -0.42
C VAL A 158 -3.10 -7.15 -0.48
N LEU A 159 -1.83 -7.05 -0.14
CA LEU A 159 -0.91 -8.18 -0.09
C LEU A 159 -0.22 -8.24 1.26
N THR A 160 -0.51 -9.30 2.00
CA THR A 160 0.11 -9.60 3.29
C THR A 160 1.01 -10.79 3.13
N ARG A 161 2.25 -10.67 3.59
CA ARG A 161 3.22 -11.76 3.67
C ARG A 161 3.52 -12.02 5.13
N VAL A 162 3.54 -13.28 5.54
CA VAL A 162 3.57 -13.64 6.95
C VAL A 162 4.47 -14.85 7.19
N CYS A 163 5.18 -14.83 8.32
CA CYS A 163 5.84 -16.00 8.87
C CYS A 163 4.95 -16.60 9.96
N SER A 164 4.54 -17.85 9.80
CA SER A 164 3.63 -18.53 10.74
C SER A 164 4.01 -19.99 10.96
N ASP A 165 3.76 -20.48 12.18
CA ASP A 165 3.80 -21.90 12.53
C ASP A 165 2.61 -22.70 11.94
N ASN A 166 1.54 -22.02 11.53
CA ASN A 166 0.37 -22.59 10.87
C ASN A 166 -0.13 -21.67 9.76
N GLN A 167 0.12 -22.07 8.51
CA GLN A 167 -0.19 -21.26 7.33
C GLN A 167 -1.70 -21.16 7.03
N ILE A 168 -2.45 -22.22 7.31
CA ILE A 168 -3.90 -22.26 7.04
C ILE A 168 -4.60 -21.25 7.94
N GLU A 169 -4.32 -21.29 9.23
CA GLU A 169 -4.96 -20.36 10.17
C GLU A 169 -4.46 -18.93 10.00
N ALA A 170 -3.19 -18.73 9.61
CA ALA A 170 -2.69 -17.39 9.26
C ALA A 170 -3.39 -16.84 8.01
N TYR A 171 -3.60 -17.67 6.99
CA TYR A 171 -4.37 -17.28 5.81
C TYR A 171 -5.79 -16.87 6.18
N ASP A 172 -6.50 -17.71 6.94
CA ASP A 172 -7.89 -17.46 7.34
C ASP A 172 -8.03 -16.18 8.18
N LEU A 173 -7.07 -15.90 9.07
CA LEU A 173 -7.03 -14.68 9.87
C LEU A 173 -6.97 -13.44 8.96
N TRP A 174 -5.95 -13.34 8.11
CA TRP A 174 -5.75 -12.18 7.24
C TRP A 174 -6.88 -12.03 6.23
N TYR A 175 -7.33 -13.13 5.62
CA TYR A 175 -8.45 -13.11 4.68
C TYR A 175 -9.73 -12.56 5.34
N THR A 176 -10.06 -13.04 6.54
CA THR A 176 -11.25 -12.60 7.27
C THR A 176 -11.14 -11.13 7.70
N LEU A 177 -9.95 -10.73 8.17
CA LEU A 177 -9.69 -9.37 8.62
C LEU A 177 -9.78 -8.36 7.47
N HIS A 178 -9.18 -8.66 6.32
CA HIS A 178 -9.30 -7.81 5.14
C HIS A 178 -10.74 -7.74 4.65
N MET A 179 -11.40 -8.90 4.52
CA MET A 179 -12.79 -8.96 4.08
C MET A 179 -13.69 -8.09 4.97
N THR A 180 -13.60 -8.25 6.29
CA THR A 180 -14.39 -7.46 7.26
C THR A 180 -14.07 -5.97 7.16
N THR A 181 -12.79 -5.61 7.07
CA THR A 181 -12.31 -4.23 6.96
C THR A 181 -12.87 -3.53 5.71
N PHE A 182 -12.64 -4.10 4.53
CA PHE A 182 -13.00 -3.44 3.28
C PHE A 182 -14.50 -3.49 2.99
N GLN A 183 -15.19 -4.56 3.39
CA GLN A 183 -16.66 -4.57 3.36
C GLN A 183 -17.25 -3.54 4.32
N GLY A 184 -16.74 -3.44 5.55
CA GLY A 184 -17.20 -2.44 6.52
C GLY A 184 -16.97 -1.01 6.03
N MET A 185 -15.80 -0.76 5.42
CA MET A 185 -15.50 0.53 4.79
C MET A 185 -16.47 0.86 3.65
N ALA A 186 -16.73 -0.09 2.76
CA ALA A 186 -17.67 0.09 1.66
C ALA A 186 -19.10 0.37 2.15
N VAL A 187 -19.54 -0.34 3.19
CA VAL A 187 -20.84 -0.08 3.85
C VAL A 187 -20.90 1.34 4.42
N ASN A 188 -19.86 1.77 5.15
CA ASN A 188 -19.80 3.11 5.74
C ASN A 188 -19.82 4.23 4.69
N LEU A 189 -19.18 4.00 3.55
CA LEU A 189 -19.16 4.94 2.42
C LEU A 189 -20.40 4.85 1.53
N GLY A 190 -21.27 3.85 1.74
CA GLY A 190 -22.37 3.57 0.82
C GLY A 190 -21.90 3.20 -0.59
N ALA A 191 -20.72 2.57 -0.71
CA ALA A 191 -20.05 2.23 -1.96
C ALA A 191 -20.36 0.78 -2.39
N PRO A 192 -21.24 0.54 -3.39
CA PRO A 192 -21.58 -0.81 -3.83
C PRO A 192 -20.38 -1.56 -4.43
N VAL A 193 -20.39 -2.88 -4.36
CA VAL A 193 -19.40 -3.72 -5.07
C VAL A 193 -19.55 -3.55 -6.58
N LEU A 194 -18.44 -3.34 -7.28
CA LEU A 194 -18.38 -3.29 -8.73
C LEU A 194 -18.18 -4.71 -9.30
N ALA A 195 -19.18 -5.20 -10.03
CA ALA A 195 -19.20 -6.57 -10.57
C ALA A 195 -18.31 -6.80 -11.81
N GLY A 196 -17.72 -5.73 -12.39
CA GLY A 196 -16.77 -5.82 -13.50
C GLY A 196 -16.93 -4.75 -14.58
N ASP A 197 -18.12 -4.15 -14.71
CA ASP A 197 -18.42 -3.13 -15.72
C ASP A 197 -18.44 -1.72 -15.12
N CYS A 198 -17.71 -0.79 -15.72
CA CYS A 198 -17.64 0.59 -15.25
C CYS A 198 -19.00 1.34 -15.39
N PRO A 199 -19.40 2.14 -14.37
CA PRO A 199 -20.59 2.98 -14.41
C PRO A 199 -20.41 4.30 -15.18
#